data_AF-A0AAD6UAE9-F1
#
_entry.id   AF-A0AAD6UAE9-F1
#
_cell.length_a   1.000
_cell.length_b   1.000
_cell.length_c   1.000
_cell.angle_alpha   90.00
_cell.angle_beta   90.00
_cell.angle_gamma   90.00
#
_symmetry.space_group_name_H-M   'P 1'
#
loop_
_entity.id
_entity.type
_entity.pdbx_description
1 polymer ?
#
loop_
_entity_poly.entity_id
_entity_poly.type
_entity_poly.pdbx_seq_one_letter_code
_entity_poly.pdbx_strand_id
1 'polypeptide(L)'
;MHELHVVPVARLSPLTFVLLSAIWAGCTVTKNTLNCTSMTIALNGHRTAVPTTPIAHTSSVASATEEWANPPPINAFVQANGPARNRPAPQIGRGPPPPGFAPVNRSASLNMLAQQPITRDYRYRSANFPPTRDDTNPGHHYPAEGPIDPMRSEGPPPGGSGQDQLAAMVESLTLENRALKAQLSAATSAPSAPAPAVRGQLSSRAKVVKSRGHRYQQSIAATTDGSDSESDTPTSRTPAVYLTKANCTTKPLKDARSALQTFVTKSMRDVCGVGPNDRWADPDERRVNEVTGETYLTPYFEGDVKDPRNVPLFDAVIDRAYNDLQNRDNMPRAVRDVNGTCDKPLLEEMTKNAFRNLKPGWKAQVDEDAKTRDHVKRQINRRLQRRVTKVKQRRGAVPTFAEKYHLDANAVAELIYEEHMSDELSAPDSDDEVYQSRETWKKEMARLIGHLNSTNAALQGLEILEVITPDWRSHKLSALFHALHEIALKTPVKDKYKRVRNTGRRCRRVPAASPYDFGIADGWLENAREDPERAPLLETWGTFGNPPGFEALNAALNSVAAAAPLGDMEGGSASALGLVSDNLDAFMTLADPQFAIST
;
A
#
# COMPACT_ATOMS: atom_id res chain seq x y z
N MET A 1 -2.78 -59.24 21.08
CA MET A 1 -1.34 -59.57 21.01
C MET A 1 -0.74 -58.68 19.95
N HIS A 2 -0.07 -57.59 20.34
CA HIS A 2 0.58 -56.67 19.41
C HIS A 2 2.09 -56.79 19.60
N GLU A 3 2.77 -57.27 18.55
CA GLU A 3 4.23 -57.28 18.46
C GLU A 3 4.74 -55.86 18.19
N LEU A 4 5.63 -55.40 19.06
CA LEU A 4 6.41 -54.19 18.90
C LEU A 4 7.71 -54.54 18.19
N HIS A 5 7.92 -53.97 17.00
CA HIS A 5 9.21 -53.99 16.32
C HIS A 5 10.21 -53.10 17.08
N VAL A 6 11.27 -53.73 17.58
CA VAL A 6 12.45 -53.07 18.16
C VAL A 6 13.42 -52.74 17.03
N VAL A 7 13.72 -51.45 16.85
CA VAL A 7 14.80 -50.96 15.97
C VAL A 7 16.09 -50.84 16.79
N PRO A 8 17.26 -51.32 16.31
CA PRO A 8 18.49 -51.26 17.08
C PRO A 8 19.10 -49.85 17.07
N VAL A 9 19.41 -49.33 18.25
CA VAL A 9 20.13 -48.06 18.45
C VAL A 9 21.61 -48.25 18.15
N ALA A 10 22.10 -47.59 17.11
CA ALA A 10 23.53 -47.51 16.80
C ALA A 10 24.28 -46.68 17.87
N ARG A 11 25.48 -47.14 18.23
CA ARG A 11 26.37 -46.53 19.24
C ARG A 11 26.76 -45.10 18.85
N LEU A 12 26.21 -44.11 19.57
CA LEU A 12 26.68 -42.72 19.52
C LEU A 12 28.00 -42.58 20.28
N SER A 13 28.91 -41.75 19.76
CA SER A 13 30.21 -41.50 20.40
C SER A 13 30.03 -40.74 21.72
N PRO A 14 30.94 -40.90 22.72
CA PRO A 14 30.85 -40.24 24.02
C PRO A 14 30.73 -38.71 23.93
N LEU A 15 31.28 -38.10 22.88
CA LEU A 15 31.19 -36.67 22.60
C LEU A 15 29.77 -36.20 22.30
N THR A 16 28.97 -37.05 21.65
CA THR A 16 27.56 -36.77 21.32
C THR A 16 26.70 -36.78 22.58
N PHE A 17 27.03 -37.65 23.55
CA PHE A 17 26.31 -37.75 24.82
C PHE A 17 26.58 -36.54 25.73
N VAL A 18 27.82 -36.02 25.73
CA VAL A 18 28.19 -34.81 26.45
C VAL A 18 27.50 -33.57 25.86
N LEU A 19 27.40 -33.48 24.54
CA LEU A 19 26.71 -32.37 23.86
C LEU A 19 25.20 -32.40 24.08
N LEU A 20 24.56 -33.57 24.03
CA LEU A 20 23.12 -33.70 24.31
C LEU A 20 22.79 -33.42 25.78
N SER A 21 23.66 -33.81 26.71
CA SER A 21 23.49 -33.53 28.14
C SER A 21 23.64 -32.04 28.45
N ALA A 22 24.55 -31.33 27.77
CA ALA A 22 24.74 -29.88 27.93
C ALA A 22 23.56 -29.06 27.39
N ILE A 23 22.91 -29.53 26.31
CA ILE A 23 21.71 -28.90 25.75
C ILE A 23 20.51 -29.10 26.68
N TRP A 24 20.38 -30.28 27.30
CA TRP A 24 19.29 -30.56 28.22
C TRP A 24 19.39 -29.77 29.54
N ALA A 25 20.61 -29.40 29.94
CA ALA A 25 20.87 -28.56 31.13
C ALA A 25 20.83 -27.05 30.86
N GLY A 26 20.50 -26.60 29.64
CA GLY A 26 20.37 -25.17 29.32
C GLY A 26 21.69 -24.40 29.23
N CYS A 27 22.82 -25.08 29.02
CA CYS A 27 24.12 -24.42 28.89
C CYS A 27 24.39 -23.99 27.43
N THR A 28 24.72 -22.72 27.21
CA THR A 28 25.24 -22.22 25.92
C THR A 28 26.75 -22.35 25.86
N VAL A 29 27.27 -23.05 24.84
CA VAL A 29 28.71 -23.19 24.61
C VAL A 29 29.18 -22.18 23.56
N THR A 30 30.00 -21.22 23.97
CA THR A 30 30.83 -20.41 23.06
C THR A 30 32.30 -20.71 23.33
N LYS A 31 33.09 -20.79 22.25
CA LYS A 31 34.50 -21.24 22.25
C LYS A 31 35.28 -20.69 23.45
N ASN A 32 35.67 -21.61 24.33
CA ASN A 32 36.64 -21.48 25.43
C ASN A 32 36.18 -20.96 26.81
N THR A 33 34.91 -21.06 27.21
CA THR A 33 34.54 -20.98 28.66
C THR A 33 33.15 -21.56 28.95
N LEU A 34 33.02 -22.33 30.05
CA LEU A 34 31.75 -22.85 30.58
C LEU A 34 31.38 -22.04 31.84
N ASN A 35 30.27 -21.30 31.80
CA ASN A 35 29.68 -20.66 32.97
C ASN A 35 28.38 -21.38 33.33
N CYS A 36 28.30 -21.93 34.55
CA CYS A 36 27.10 -22.56 35.09
C CYS A 36 26.44 -21.61 36.10
N THR A 37 25.23 -21.16 35.82
CA THR A 37 24.36 -20.46 36.78
C THR A 37 23.56 -21.50 37.57
N SER A 38 23.79 -21.58 38.88
CA SER A 38 23.06 -22.47 39.78
C SER A 38 21.63 -21.94 39.99
N MET A 39 20.62 -22.75 39.66
CA MET A 39 19.21 -22.46 39.90
C MET A 39 18.70 -23.39 41.00
N THR A 40 18.54 -22.84 42.21
CA THR A 40 17.98 -23.54 43.37
C THR A 40 16.47 -23.71 43.17
N ILE A 41 16.01 -24.93 42.92
CA ILE A 41 14.58 -25.28 42.91
C ILE A 41 14.21 -25.76 44.31
N ALA A 42 13.40 -24.97 45.02
CA ALA A 42 12.74 -25.39 46.25
C ALA A 42 11.49 -26.21 45.91
N LEU A 43 11.52 -27.50 46.25
CA LEU A 43 10.34 -28.37 46.28
C LEU A 43 9.65 -28.20 47.64
N ASN A 44 8.36 -27.85 47.63
CA ASN A 44 7.47 -28.09 48.75
C ASN A 44 6.15 -28.66 48.24
N GLY A 45 5.81 -29.85 48.72
CA GLY A 45 4.47 -30.41 48.63
C GLY A 45 3.94 -30.70 50.02
N HIS A 46 2.67 -30.36 50.28
CA HIS A 46 1.65 -31.30 50.78
C HIS A 46 0.29 -30.65 51.08
N ARG A 47 -0.76 -31.41 50.70
CA ARG A 47 -2.05 -31.70 51.38
C ARG A 47 -3.10 -30.59 51.63
N THR A 48 -4.19 -30.74 50.88
CA THR A 48 -5.61 -30.88 51.30
C THR A 48 -6.04 -30.43 52.71
N ALA A 49 -6.98 -29.48 52.78
CA ALA A 49 -8.29 -29.63 53.45
C ALA A 49 -9.14 -28.35 53.28
N VAL A 50 -10.46 -28.53 53.10
CA VAL A 50 -11.55 -27.55 53.12
C VAL A 50 -12.14 -27.54 54.55
N PRO A 51 -12.61 -26.39 55.13
CA PRO A 51 -14.06 -26.10 55.12
C PRO A 51 -14.49 -24.60 55.02
N THR A 52 -15.55 -24.41 54.23
CA THR A 52 -16.74 -23.54 54.35
C THR A 52 -16.84 -22.28 55.26
N THR A 53 -17.14 -21.15 54.59
CA THR A 53 -18.24 -20.14 54.82
C THR A 53 -18.00 -18.98 55.83
N PRO A 54 -18.86 -17.92 55.88
CA PRO A 54 -18.66 -16.68 55.09
C PRO A 54 -18.83 -15.39 55.94
N ILE A 55 -17.99 -14.37 55.78
CA ILE A 55 -18.24 -13.06 56.42
C ILE A 55 -17.98 -11.92 55.44
N ALA A 56 -18.99 -11.06 55.34
CA ALA A 56 -19.06 -9.84 54.56
C ALA A 56 -17.94 -8.86 54.91
N HIS A 57 -17.40 -8.17 53.90
CA HIS A 57 -16.73 -6.89 54.10
C HIS A 57 -17.10 -5.90 53.01
N THR A 58 -17.57 -4.76 53.50
CA THR A 58 -17.73 -3.46 52.85
C THR A 58 -16.38 -2.95 52.31
N SER A 59 -16.32 -2.61 51.03
CA SER A 59 -15.14 -1.97 50.42
C SER A 59 -15.30 -0.46 50.43
N SER A 60 -14.66 0.19 51.42
CA SER A 60 -14.31 1.60 51.40
C SER A 60 -13.13 1.80 50.45
N VAL A 61 -13.30 2.65 49.43
CA VAL A 61 -12.23 3.08 48.52
C VAL A 61 -11.46 4.21 49.21
N ALA A 62 -10.29 3.88 49.77
CA ALA A 62 -9.30 4.86 50.19
C ALA A 62 -8.34 5.11 49.02
N SER A 63 -8.32 6.37 48.57
CA SER A 63 -7.35 6.91 47.61
C SER A 63 -5.94 6.87 48.20
N ALA A 64 -5.02 6.19 47.51
CA ALA A 64 -3.59 6.34 47.73
C ALA A 64 -3.01 7.18 46.57
N THR A 65 -2.71 8.43 46.88
CA THR A 65 -1.85 9.32 46.08
C THR A 65 -0.40 8.88 46.28
N GLU A 66 0.21 8.28 45.25
CA GLU A 66 1.66 8.06 45.22
C GLU A 66 2.36 9.31 44.70
N GLU A 67 3.05 9.94 45.65
CA GLU A 67 3.96 11.06 45.56
C GLU A 67 5.27 10.58 44.88
N TRP A 68 5.50 10.96 43.63
CA TRP A 68 6.78 10.72 42.96
C TRP A 68 7.73 11.89 43.20
N ALA A 69 8.86 11.55 43.81
CA ALA A 69 9.93 12.44 44.23
C ALA A 69 10.59 13.19 43.06
N ASN A 70 10.87 14.47 43.32
CA ASN A 70 11.63 15.38 42.47
C ASN A 70 13.08 14.89 42.23
N PRO A 71 13.63 15.02 41.00
CA PRO A 71 15.06 14.95 40.78
C PRO A 71 15.76 16.27 41.22
N PRO A 72 17.04 16.21 41.65
CA PRO A 72 17.76 17.37 42.19
C PRO A 72 18.19 18.37 41.10
N PRO A 73 18.41 19.65 41.45
CA PRO A 73 18.72 20.71 40.49
C PRO A 73 20.17 20.62 40.00
N ILE A 74 20.34 20.79 38.67
CA ILE A 74 21.65 21.00 38.04
C ILE A 74 22.07 22.44 38.31
N ASN A 75 23.23 22.59 38.95
CA ASN A 75 23.87 23.86 39.30
C ASN A 75 24.07 24.76 38.07
N ALA A 76 23.51 25.96 38.15
CA ALA A 76 23.86 27.09 37.31
C ALA A 76 25.24 27.64 37.75
N PHE A 77 26.24 27.54 36.87
CA PHE A 77 27.48 28.29 37.03
C PHE A 77 27.34 29.62 36.31
N VAL A 78 27.12 30.67 37.11
CA VAL A 78 27.26 32.06 36.72
C VAL A 78 28.76 32.41 36.77
N GLN A 79 29.33 32.80 35.64
CA GLN A 79 30.54 33.62 35.63
C GLN A 79 30.34 34.82 34.71
N ALA A 80 30.36 35.99 35.34
CA ALA A 80 30.44 37.29 34.70
C ALA A 80 31.90 37.71 34.50
N ASN A 81 32.09 38.61 33.52
CA ASN A 81 33.16 39.58 33.31
C ASN A 81 34.33 39.26 32.35
N GLY A 82 34.32 40.00 31.22
CA GLY A 82 35.50 40.68 30.66
C GLY A 82 35.74 40.48 29.15
N PRO A 83 36.42 41.41 28.46
CA PRO A 83 35.98 42.77 28.19
C PRO A 83 35.86 43.08 26.68
N ALA A 84 35.18 44.19 26.38
CA ALA A 84 34.99 44.75 25.05
C ALA A 84 36.30 44.95 24.27
N ARG A 85 36.36 44.42 23.04
CA ARG A 85 37.32 44.83 22.01
C ARG A 85 36.57 45.53 20.89
N ASN A 86 36.62 46.86 20.94
CA ASN A 86 36.38 47.72 19.79
C ASN A 86 37.43 47.40 18.70
N ARG A 87 36.96 46.99 17.52
CA ARG A 87 37.72 47.13 16.27
C ARG A 87 36.85 47.84 15.24
N PRO A 88 37.38 48.85 14.54
CA PRO A 88 36.63 49.62 13.57
C PRO A 88 36.39 48.82 12.28
N ALA A 89 35.22 49.05 11.68
CA ALA A 89 34.81 48.49 10.40
C ALA A 89 35.71 48.98 9.24
N PRO A 90 36.10 48.12 8.29
CA PRO A 90 36.69 48.58 7.04
C PRO A 90 35.61 49.14 6.12
N GLN A 91 35.78 50.39 5.71
CA GLN A 91 35.01 51.01 4.64
C GLN A 91 35.27 50.25 3.33
N ILE A 92 34.24 49.62 2.77
CA ILE A 92 34.26 49.09 1.41
C ILE A 92 33.54 50.11 0.52
N GLY A 93 34.32 50.68 -0.39
CA GLY A 93 33.88 51.69 -1.35
C GLY A 93 32.78 51.19 -2.28
N ARG A 94 31.82 52.07 -2.55
CA ARG A 94 30.81 51.88 -3.58
C ARG A 94 31.46 52.12 -4.96
N GLY A 95 31.63 51.05 -5.73
CA GLY A 95 31.87 51.14 -7.17
C GLY A 95 30.58 51.45 -7.94
N PRO A 96 30.67 52.10 -9.10
CA PRO A 96 29.50 52.49 -9.91
C PRO A 96 28.82 51.28 -10.58
N PRO A 97 27.50 51.35 -10.85
CA PRO A 97 26.78 50.26 -11.51
C PRO A 97 27.12 50.16 -13.01
N PRO A 98 27.16 48.95 -13.60
CA PRO A 98 27.28 48.78 -15.03
C PRO A 98 25.97 49.14 -15.77
N PRO A 99 26.07 49.56 -17.05
CA PRO A 99 24.95 50.08 -17.82
C PRO A 99 23.98 48.99 -18.29
N GLY A 100 22.73 49.42 -18.47
CA GLY A 100 21.56 48.57 -18.69
C GLY A 100 21.55 47.77 -19.98
N PHE A 101 20.91 46.60 -19.89
CA PHE A 101 20.41 45.84 -21.02
C PHE A 101 18.90 46.00 -21.10
N ALA A 102 18.44 46.50 -22.24
CA ALA A 102 17.04 46.61 -22.62
C ALA A 102 16.38 45.22 -22.71
N PRO A 103 15.09 45.06 -22.34
CA PRO A 103 14.37 43.82 -22.58
C PRO A 103 13.96 43.71 -24.06
N VAL A 104 14.38 42.61 -24.67
CA VAL A 104 13.91 42.16 -25.98
C VAL A 104 12.45 41.72 -25.87
N ASN A 105 11.59 42.42 -26.60
CA ASN A 105 10.21 42.06 -26.90
C ASN A 105 10.18 40.68 -27.59
N ARG A 106 9.48 39.70 -27.00
CA ARG A 106 8.99 38.52 -27.73
C ARG A 106 7.49 38.40 -27.56
N SER A 107 6.85 38.85 -28.63
CA SER A 107 5.53 38.60 -29.16
C SER A 107 4.80 37.38 -28.58
N ALA A 108 3.57 37.69 -28.17
CA ALA A 108 2.49 36.76 -27.93
C ALA A 108 2.10 35.99 -29.20
N SER A 109 1.86 34.70 -29.06
CA SER A 109 1.04 33.92 -29.99
C SER A 109 -0.01 33.15 -29.20
N LEU A 110 -1.25 33.44 -29.56
CA LEU A 110 -2.49 32.84 -29.11
C LEU A 110 -2.47 31.30 -29.14
N ASN A 111 -3.01 30.69 -28.09
CA ASN A 111 -3.82 29.48 -28.17
C ASN A 111 -4.73 29.39 -26.94
N MET A 112 -5.83 30.16 -26.99
CA MET A 112 -7.01 29.92 -26.19
C MET A 112 -7.95 29.03 -26.98
N LEU A 113 -8.16 27.79 -26.54
CA LEU A 113 -9.37 27.03 -26.82
C LEU A 113 -9.60 25.95 -25.76
N ALA A 114 -10.66 26.19 -24.98
CA ALA A 114 -11.53 25.24 -24.27
C ALA A 114 -10.90 24.04 -23.55
N GLN A 115 -10.64 24.19 -22.24
CA GLN A 115 -10.67 23.06 -21.30
C GLN A 115 -12.02 23.07 -20.56
N GLN A 116 -12.94 22.22 -21.01
CA GLN A 116 -14.09 21.78 -20.21
C GLN A 116 -13.58 20.80 -19.13
N PRO A 117 -13.99 20.94 -17.85
CA PRO A 117 -13.62 19.97 -16.83
C PRO A 117 -14.41 18.65 -17.03
N ILE A 118 -13.70 17.59 -17.40
CA ILE A 118 -14.23 16.22 -17.33
C ILE A 118 -14.32 15.83 -15.86
N THR A 119 -15.52 15.90 -15.30
CA THR A 119 -15.88 15.23 -14.05
C THR A 119 -15.95 13.72 -14.32
N ARG A 120 -15.02 12.94 -13.76
CA ARG A 120 -15.12 11.46 -13.73
C ARG A 120 -15.51 11.01 -12.33
N ASP A 121 -16.80 10.73 -12.19
CA ASP A 121 -17.41 10.00 -11.08
C ASP A 121 -16.94 8.53 -11.14
N TYR A 122 -15.99 8.15 -10.29
CA TYR A 122 -15.85 6.76 -9.87
C TYR A 122 -16.73 6.56 -8.64
N ARG A 123 -18.02 6.31 -8.85
CA ARG A 123 -18.89 5.81 -7.79
C ARG A 123 -18.63 4.32 -7.61
N TYR A 124 -17.82 3.98 -6.62
CA TYR A 124 -18.09 2.75 -5.86
C TYR A 124 -19.47 2.97 -5.20
N ARG A 125 -20.55 2.51 -5.84
CA ARG A 125 -21.84 2.39 -5.18
C ARG A 125 -21.73 1.23 -4.20
N SER A 126 -21.37 1.55 -2.95
CA SER A 126 -21.82 0.73 -1.82
C SER A 126 -23.34 0.86 -1.79
N ALA A 127 -24.04 -0.22 -2.14
CA ALA A 127 -25.48 -0.28 -1.98
C ALA A 127 -25.79 -0.35 -0.49
N ASN A 128 -25.92 0.82 0.15
CA ASN A 128 -26.61 0.93 1.42
C ASN A 128 -28.10 0.73 1.14
N PHE A 129 -28.60 -0.45 1.48
CA PHE A 129 -30.04 -0.69 1.59
C PHE A 129 -30.59 0.19 2.71
N PRO A 130 -31.72 0.90 2.52
CA PRO A 130 -32.44 1.50 3.63
C PRO A 130 -33.07 0.39 4.49
N PRO A 131 -33.16 0.56 5.82
CA PRO A 131 -33.90 -0.38 6.65
C PRO A 131 -35.37 -0.35 6.26
N THR A 132 -35.92 -1.52 5.92
CA THR A 132 -37.35 -1.75 5.79
C THR A 132 -38.02 -1.37 7.10
N ARG A 133 -38.86 -0.33 7.04
CA ARG A 133 -39.70 0.14 8.14
C ARG A 133 -40.92 -0.76 8.17
N ASP A 134 -41.07 -1.53 9.24
CA ASP A 134 -42.30 -2.27 9.56
C ASP A 134 -43.41 -1.26 9.89
N ASP A 135 -44.34 -1.07 8.96
CA ASP A 135 -45.59 -0.36 9.18
C ASP A 135 -46.73 -1.38 9.34
N THR A 136 -46.97 -1.81 10.59
CA THR A 136 -48.28 -2.33 11.01
C THR A 136 -48.72 -1.64 12.30
N ASN A 137 -49.37 -0.48 12.17
CA ASN A 137 -50.35 -0.04 13.16
C ASN A 137 -51.35 0.97 12.56
N PRO A 138 -52.66 0.64 12.51
CA PRO A 138 -53.70 1.57 12.09
C PRO A 138 -54.43 2.15 13.31
N GLY A 139 -54.55 3.47 13.38
CA GLY A 139 -55.55 4.11 14.24
C GLY A 139 -55.13 5.46 14.81
N HIS A 140 -55.65 6.54 14.24
CA HIS A 140 -56.61 7.45 14.90
C HIS A 140 -56.64 8.85 14.27
N HIS A 141 -57.87 9.26 13.95
CA HIS A 141 -58.46 10.60 13.96
C HIS A 141 -57.73 11.78 13.30
N TYR A 142 -58.27 12.19 12.15
CA TYR A 142 -58.33 13.60 11.73
C TYR A 142 -59.71 14.18 12.05
N PRO A 143 -59.80 15.46 12.46
CA PRO A 143 -61.01 16.24 12.28
C PRO A 143 -60.87 17.34 11.22
N ALA A 144 -61.90 17.39 10.38
CA ALA A 144 -62.65 18.56 9.90
C ALA A 144 -61.91 19.76 9.26
N GLU A 145 -62.02 19.82 7.94
CA GLU A 145 -62.63 20.90 7.13
C GLU A 145 -62.55 22.37 7.58
N GLY A 146 -61.99 23.19 6.68
CA GLY A 146 -62.27 24.62 6.55
C GLY A 146 -62.26 25.01 5.06
N PRO A 147 -63.24 25.80 4.56
CA PRO A 147 -63.37 26.13 3.14
C PRO A 147 -62.63 27.44 2.80
N ILE A 148 -61.94 27.48 1.65
CA ILE A 148 -61.43 28.73 1.07
C ILE A 148 -61.88 28.84 -0.39
N ASP A 149 -62.52 29.98 -0.67
CA ASP A 149 -63.11 30.46 -1.93
C ASP A 149 -62.18 30.45 -3.15
N PRO A 150 -62.70 30.24 -4.38
CA PRO A 150 -61.92 30.34 -5.60
C PRO A 150 -62.00 31.74 -6.21
N MET A 151 -60.88 32.48 -6.17
CA MET A 151 -60.71 33.70 -6.97
C MET A 151 -60.28 33.34 -8.41
N ARG A 152 -61.21 33.65 -9.31
CA ARG A 152 -61.16 33.63 -10.77
C ARG A 152 -60.11 34.65 -11.26
N SER A 153 -59.16 34.20 -12.08
CA SER A 153 -58.21 35.06 -12.80
C SER A 153 -58.20 34.67 -14.28
N GLU A 154 -58.35 35.68 -15.13
CA GLU A 154 -58.57 35.61 -16.57
C GLU A 154 -57.30 35.18 -17.33
N GLY A 155 -57.50 34.38 -18.38
CA GLY A 155 -56.43 33.86 -19.24
C GLY A 155 -56.01 34.82 -20.37
N PRO A 156 -54.78 34.70 -20.89
CA PRO A 156 -54.37 35.34 -22.14
C PRO A 156 -54.63 34.45 -23.39
N PRO A 157 -54.60 35.04 -24.61
CA PRO A 157 -55.14 34.44 -25.83
C PRO A 157 -54.25 33.36 -26.48
N PRO A 158 -54.79 32.56 -27.43
CA PRO A 158 -54.09 31.42 -28.01
C PRO A 158 -53.07 31.89 -29.05
N GLY A 159 -51.79 31.87 -28.68
CA GLY A 159 -50.66 32.01 -29.60
C GLY A 159 -50.15 30.64 -30.02
N GLY A 160 -50.23 30.34 -31.31
CA GLY A 160 -49.93 29.04 -31.88
C GLY A 160 -48.46 28.57 -31.82
N SER A 161 -48.35 27.25 -31.98
CA SER A 161 -47.27 26.46 -32.61
C SER A 161 -45.88 26.35 -31.96
N GLY A 162 -45.77 26.43 -30.64
CA GLY A 162 -44.58 25.90 -29.93
C GLY A 162 -44.44 24.37 -30.04
N GLN A 163 -45.56 23.66 -30.16
CA GLN A 163 -45.60 22.20 -30.21
C GLN A 163 -45.14 21.64 -31.57
N ASP A 164 -45.45 22.34 -32.66
CA ASP A 164 -45.03 21.94 -34.01
C ASP A 164 -43.53 22.17 -34.24
N GLN A 165 -42.95 23.23 -33.65
CA GLN A 165 -41.50 23.44 -33.68
C GLN A 165 -40.75 22.37 -32.89
N LEU A 166 -41.31 21.91 -31.76
CA LEU A 166 -40.71 20.84 -30.97
C LEU A 166 -40.76 19.50 -31.71
N ALA A 167 -41.88 19.20 -32.38
CA ALA A 167 -42.04 17.99 -33.19
C ALA A 167 -41.05 17.97 -34.37
N ALA A 168 -40.90 19.08 -35.09
CA ALA A 168 -39.94 19.19 -36.19
C ALA A 168 -38.48 19.03 -35.73
N MET A 169 -38.14 19.55 -34.54
CA MET A 169 -36.79 19.42 -33.98
C MET A 169 -36.47 17.98 -33.55
N VAL A 170 -37.45 17.28 -32.98
CA VAL A 170 -37.31 15.85 -32.62
C VAL A 170 -37.14 15.00 -33.89
N GLU A 171 -37.93 15.25 -34.92
CA GLU A 171 -37.83 14.50 -36.17
C GLU A 171 -36.47 14.70 -36.85
N SER A 172 -35.96 15.94 -36.87
CA SER A 172 -34.61 16.26 -37.37
C SER A 172 -33.51 15.49 -36.63
N LEU A 173 -33.55 15.45 -35.30
CA LEU A 173 -32.57 14.72 -34.48
C LEU A 173 -32.65 13.20 -34.69
N THR A 174 -33.85 12.65 -34.93
CA THR A 174 -33.98 11.20 -35.20
C THR A 174 -33.39 10.81 -36.55
N LEU A 175 -33.49 11.70 -37.55
CA LEU A 175 -32.95 11.48 -38.89
C LEU A 175 -31.41 11.56 -38.90
N GLU A 176 -30.84 12.51 -38.16
CA GLU A 176 -29.39 12.63 -37.97
C GLU A 176 -28.82 11.40 -37.25
N ASN A 177 -29.50 10.90 -36.20
CA ASN A 177 -29.09 9.69 -35.50
C ASN A 177 -29.14 8.43 -36.39
N ARG A 178 -30.12 8.33 -37.30
CA ARG A 178 -30.16 7.24 -38.30
C ARG A 178 -29.00 7.35 -39.29
N ALA A 179 -28.68 8.55 -39.77
CA ALA A 179 -27.56 8.76 -40.69
C ALA A 179 -26.23 8.41 -40.04
N LEU A 180 -26.00 8.81 -38.78
CA LEU A 180 -24.79 8.46 -38.03
C LEU A 180 -24.68 6.96 -37.79
N LYS A 181 -25.78 6.27 -37.45
CA LYS A 181 -25.79 4.81 -37.32
C LYS A 181 -25.46 4.10 -38.63
N ALA A 182 -25.99 4.59 -39.76
CA ALA A 182 -25.70 4.03 -41.08
C ALA A 182 -24.22 4.22 -41.48
N GLN A 183 -23.65 5.39 -41.18
CA GLN A 183 -22.21 5.65 -41.39
C GLN A 183 -21.33 4.75 -40.51
N LEU A 184 -21.72 4.52 -39.24
CA LEU A 184 -21.00 3.63 -38.34
C LEU A 184 -21.05 2.17 -38.83
N SER A 185 -22.22 1.70 -39.30
CA SER A 185 -22.33 0.36 -39.86
C SER A 185 -21.52 0.19 -41.15
N ALA A 186 -21.48 1.20 -42.01
CA ALA A 186 -20.70 1.16 -43.25
C ALA A 186 -19.18 1.19 -43.01
N ALA A 187 -18.74 1.89 -41.96
CA ALA A 187 -17.34 1.89 -41.54
C ALA A 187 -16.90 0.55 -40.92
N THR A 188 -17.84 -0.25 -40.42
CA THR A 188 -17.55 -1.53 -39.74
C THR A 188 -17.52 -2.72 -40.73
N SER A 189 -18.07 -2.58 -41.94
CA SER A 189 -18.16 -3.66 -42.94
C SER A 189 -16.96 -3.80 -43.89
N ALA A 190 -15.85 -3.10 -43.67
CA ALA A 190 -14.65 -3.27 -44.49
C ALA A 190 -13.87 -4.54 -44.07
N PRO A 191 -13.55 -5.47 -44.99
CA PRO A 191 -12.84 -6.70 -44.68
C PRO A 191 -11.35 -6.41 -44.42
N SER A 192 -11.04 -6.03 -43.19
CA SER A 192 -9.68 -6.00 -42.65
C SER A 192 -9.30 -7.42 -42.23
N ALA A 193 -8.20 -7.96 -42.76
CA ALA A 193 -7.59 -9.16 -42.20
C ALA A 193 -7.36 -8.96 -40.68
N PRO A 194 -7.61 -9.98 -39.83
CA PRO A 194 -7.49 -9.84 -38.39
C PRO A 194 -6.01 -9.66 -38.05
N ALA A 195 -5.61 -8.41 -37.75
CA ALA A 195 -4.36 -8.15 -37.09
C ALA A 195 -4.35 -8.90 -35.75
N PRO A 196 -3.24 -9.54 -35.35
CA PRO A 196 -3.16 -10.20 -34.05
C PRO A 196 -3.50 -9.18 -32.97
N ALA A 197 -4.46 -9.51 -32.11
CA ALA A 197 -4.93 -8.61 -31.06
C ALA A 197 -3.74 -8.23 -30.16
N VAL A 198 -3.22 -7.01 -30.33
CA VAL A 198 -2.08 -6.51 -29.57
C VAL A 198 -2.50 -6.36 -28.10
N ARG A 199 -2.09 -7.32 -27.29
CA ARG A 199 -2.40 -7.40 -25.86
C ARG A 199 -1.89 -6.14 -25.14
N GLY A 200 -2.81 -5.41 -24.52
CA GLY A 200 -2.47 -4.41 -23.49
C GLY A 200 -2.02 -3.02 -23.94
N GLN A 201 -2.10 -2.64 -25.23
CA GLN A 201 -1.84 -1.24 -25.61
C GLN A 201 -2.97 -0.26 -25.27
N LEU A 202 -4.17 -0.72 -24.91
CA LEU A 202 -5.25 0.18 -24.45
C LEU A 202 -5.05 0.69 -23.01
N SER A 203 -4.19 0.03 -22.21
CA SER A 203 -3.86 0.49 -20.84
C SER A 203 -2.91 1.70 -20.81
N SER A 204 -2.13 1.94 -21.87
CA SER A 204 -1.27 3.13 -21.92
C SER A 204 -2.07 4.42 -22.10
N ARG A 205 -3.29 4.37 -22.67
CA ARG A 205 -4.19 5.54 -22.74
C ARG A 205 -4.82 5.89 -21.39
N ALA A 206 -4.99 4.92 -20.49
CA ALA A 206 -5.42 5.16 -19.11
C ALA A 206 -4.26 5.60 -18.17
N LYS A 207 -2.99 5.43 -18.59
CA LYS A 207 -1.80 5.83 -17.82
C LYS A 207 -1.35 7.28 -18.04
N VAL A 208 -2.02 8.04 -18.91
CA VAL A 208 -1.63 9.44 -19.23
C VAL A 208 -1.79 10.43 -18.06
N VAL A 209 -2.47 10.09 -16.96
CA VAL A 209 -2.74 11.10 -15.90
C VAL A 209 -1.87 10.99 -14.64
N LYS A 210 -1.03 9.96 -14.41
CA LYS A 210 -0.15 9.94 -13.22
C LYS A 210 1.25 9.31 -13.36
N SER A 211 1.75 9.00 -14.55
CA SER A 211 3.16 8.58 -14.69
C SER A 211 4.11 9.79 -14.79
N ARG A 212 4.25 10.56 -13.71
CA ARG A 212 5.39 11.47 -13.56
C ARG A 212 6.59 10.65 -13.07
N GLY A 213 7.39 10.15 -14.03
CA GLY A 213 8.81 9.88 -13.83
C GLY A 213 9.22 8.53 -13.24
N HIS A 214 8.97 7.43 -13.95
CA HIS A 214 9.86 6.26 -13.85
C HIS A 214 10.06 5.67 -15.25
N ARG A 215 10.96 6.30 -16.02
CA ARG A 215 11.52 5.72 -17.23
C ARG A 215 12.82 5.01 -16.83
N TYR A 216 12.79 3.70 -16.96
CA TYR A 216 13.89 2.77 -16.78
C TYR A 216 14.92 3.07 -17.89
N GLN A 217 16.06 3.65 -17.56
CA GLN A 217 17.23 3.60 -18.44
C GLN A 217 18.07 2.41 -18.00
N GLN A 218 18.11 1.38 -18.85
CA GLN A 218 19.14 0.37 -18.84
C GLN A 218 20.47 1.07 -19.18
N SER A 219 21.41 1.09 -18.26
CA SER A 219 22.81 1.39 -18.55
C SER A 219 23.58 0.08 -18.59
N ILE A 220 24.09 -0.24 -19.77
CA ILE A 220 25.10 -1.27 -20.02
C ILE A 220 26.35 -0.87 -19.22
N ALA A 221 26.83 -1.78 -18.37
CA ALA A 221 28.06 -1.62 -17.61
C ALA A 221 29.26 -1.84 -18.54
N ALA A 222 30.08 -0.82 -18.72
CA ALA A 222 31.46 -0.97 -19.12
C ALA A 222 32.31 -0.95 -17.85
N THR A 223 32.88 -2.10 -17.52
CA THR A 223 33.95 -2.29 -16.55
C THR A 223 35.20 -1.59 -17.05
N THR A 224 35.64 -0.55 -16.34
CA THR A 224 37.02 -0.05 -16.43
C THR A 224 37.65 -0.22 -15.07
N ASP A 225 38.53 -1.21 -15.00
CA ASP A 225 39.48 -1.48 -13.93
C ASP A 225 40.49 -0.33 -13.86
N GLY A 226 40.72 0.21 -12.67
CA GLY A 226 41.35 1.51 -12.50
C GLY A 226 41.88 1.76 -11.10
N SER A 227 42.91 0.98 -10.74
CA SER A 227 44.07 1.36 -9.92
C SER A 227 43.85 2.36 -8.77
N ASP A 228 43.75 1.83 -7.55
CA ASP A 228 43.89 2.58 -6.31
C ASP A 228 45.29 3.21 -6.18
N SER A 229 45.34 4.54 -6.20
CA SER A 229 46.46 5.33 -5.68
C SER A 229 45.89 6.30 -4.64
N GLU A 230 46.00 5.91 -3.38
CA GLU A 230 45.74 6.77 -2.23
C GLU A 230 46.76 7.92 -2.25
N SER A 231 46.31 9.10 -2.69
CA SER A 231 47.00 10.35 -2.44
C SER A 231 46.06 11.27 -1.68
N ASP A 232 46.41 11.52 -0.41
CA ASP A 232 45.81 12.52 0.47
C ASP A 232 45.99 13.92 -0.13
N THR A 233 45.13 14.26 -1.07
CA THR A 233 44.98 15.62 -1.58
C THR A 233 43.86 16.32 -0.80
N PRO A 234 44.02 17.61 -0.44
CA PRO A 234 43.02 18.33 0.32
C PRO A 234 41.70 18.33 -0.45
N THR A 235 40.72 17.62 0.13
CA THR A 235 39.36 17.41 -0.37
C THR A 235 38.85 18.61 -1.15
N SER A 236 38.82 18.45 -2.48
CA SER A 236 38.09 19.32 -3.39
C SER A 236 36.70 19.52 -2.83
N ARG A 237 36.42 20.75 -2.38
CA ARG A 237 35.18 21.13 -1.71
C ARG A 237 34.06 20.95 -2.73
N THR A 238 33.35 19.83 -2.67
CA THR A 238 32.24 19.54 -3.59
C THR A 238 31.28 20.72 -3.58
N PRO A 239 30.93 21.28 -4.74
CA PRO A 239 30.08 22.46 -4.81
C PRO A 239 28.75 22.16 -4.14
N ALA A 240 28.24 23.14 -3.42
CA ALA A 240 27.03 22.98 -2.63
C ALA A 240 25.82 22.72 -3.56
N VAL A 241 25.01 21.71 -3.26
CA VAL A 241 23.95 21.23 -4.18
C VAL A 241 22.58 21.74 -3.74
N TYR A 242 21.91 22.48 -4.61
CA TYR A 242 20.53 22.93 -4.37
C TYR A 242 19.54 21.77 -4.50
N LEU A 243 18.88 21.42 -3.39
CA LEU A 243 17.96 20.27 -3.28
C LEU A 243 16.57 20.51 -3.88
N THR A 244 16.50 21.16 -5.05
CA THR A 244 15.25 21.33 -5.80
C THR A 244 14.76 20.00 -6.38
N LYS A 245 13.47 19.90 -6.71
CA LYS A 245 12.90 18.69 -7.29
C LYS A 245 13.56 18.29 -8.62
N ALA A 246 13.96 19.28 -9.42
CA ALA A 246 14.62 19.05 -10.71
C ALA A 246 16.04 18.46 -10.53
N ASN A 247 16.73 18.85 -9.46
CA ASN A 247 18.11 18.45 -9.21
C ASN A 247 18.24 17.10 -8.49
N CYS A 248 17.18 16.62 -7.82
CA CYS A 248 17.19 15.37 -7.07
C CYS A 248 17.00 14.13 -7.98
N THR A 249 17.94 13.89 -8.89
CA THR A 249 17.90 12.76 -9.83
C THR A 249 18.47 11.47 -9.22
N THR A 250 19.55 11.59 -8.46
CA THR A 250 20.25 10.48 -7.80
C THR A 250 19.57 10.05 -6.50
N LYS A 251 19.81 8.81 -6.05
CA LYS A 251 19.25 8.28 -4.80
C LYS A 251 19.67 9.11 -3.58
N PRO A 252 20.97 9.46 -3.36
CA PRO A 252 21.38 10.26 -2.21
C PRO A 252 20.68 11.63 -2.15
N LEU A 253 20.50 12.31 -3.29
CA LEU A 253 19.81 13.60 -3.33
C LEU A 253 18.30 13.47 -3.04
N LYS A 254 17.67 12.38 -3.49
CA LYS A 254 16.27 12.09 -3.14
C LYS A 254 16.11 11.81 -1.65
N ASP A 255 17.04 11.05 -1.07
CA ASP A 255 17.05 10.73 0.35
C ASP A 255 17.28 12.00 1.19
N ALA A 256 18.21 12.88 0.78
CA ALA A 256 18.44 14.19 1.37
C ALA A 256 17.18 15.08 1.33
N ARG A 257 16.54 15.20 0.16
CA ARG A 257 15.29 15.99 0.02
C ARG A 257 14.16 15.41 0.87
N SER A 258 14.04 14.08 0.95
CA SER A 258 13.04 13.42 1.80
C SER A 258 13.29 13.67 3.29
N ALA A 259 14.56 13.63 3.72
CA ALA A 259 14.95 13.94 5.09
C ALA A 259 14.64 15.40 5.43
N LEU A 260 14.94 16.34 4.53
CA LEU A 260 14.61 17.75 4.69
C LEU A 260 13.09 18.00 4.76
N GLN A 261 12.31 17.34 3.91
CA GLN A 261 10.84 17.42 3.96
C GLN A 261 10.27 16.89 5.29
N THR A 262 10.86 15.80 5.82
CA THR A 262 10.49 15.24 7.12
C THR A 262 10.82 16.21 8.24
N PHE A 263 12.00 16.84 8.18
CA PHE A 263 12.44 17.87 9.10
C PHE A 263 11.48 19.07 9.12
N VAL A 264 11.14 19.64 7.95
CA VAL A 264 10.18 20.76 7.84
C VAL A 264 8.80 20.38 8.38
N THR A 265 8.34 19.15 8.12
CA THR A 265 7.05 18.66 8.66
C THR A 265 7.08 18.57 10.19
N LYS A 266 8.22 18.18 10.77
CA LYS A 266 8.43 18.19 12.22
C LYS A 266 8.43 19.63 12.76
N SER A 267 9.19 20.54 12.15
CA SER A 267 9.20 21.96 12.55
C SER A 267 7.80 22.59 12.49
N MET A 268 6.98 22.24 11.49
CA MET A 268 5.58 22.67 11.41
C MET A 268 4.78 22.19 12.62
N ARG A 269 4.89 20.92 12.99
CA ARG A 269 4.25 20.36 14.18
C ARG A 269 4.74 21.03 15.48
N ASP A 270 6.05 21.29 15.58
CA ASP A 270 6.65 21.92 16.76
C ASP A 270 6.17 23.37 16.94
N VAL A 271 6.09 24.16 15.86
CA VAL A 271 5.51 25.52 15.86
C VAL A 271 4.03 25.50 16.24
N CYS A 272 3.33 24.43 15.87
CA CYS A 272 1.93 24.25 16.23
C CYS A 272 1.73 23.64 17.62
N GLY A 273 2.78 23.20 18.32
CA GLY A 273 2.64 22.48 19.59
C GLY A 273 1.82 21.19 19.48
N VAL A 274 1.97 20.44 18.37
CA VAL A 274 1.22 19.20 18.11
C VAL A 274 2.20 18.04 17.95
N GLY A 275 2.19 17.07 18.88
CA GLY A 275 3.00 15.87 18.79
C GLY A 275 2.65 15.00 17.57
N PRO A 276 3.50 14.02 17.20
CA PRO A 276 3.32 13.24 15.96
C PRO A 276 2.00 12.48 15.87
N ASN A 277 1.44 12.05 17.00
CA ASN A 277 0.19 11.29 17.09
C ASN A 277 -0.98 12.10 17.65
N ASP A 278 -0.75 13.37 17.99
CA ASP A 278 -1.76 14.21 18.60
C ASP A 278 -2.79 14.65 17.56
N ARG A 279 -4.02 14.90 18.03
CA ARG A 279 -5.07 15.51 17.21
C ARG A 279 -4.70 16.96 16.96
N TRP A 280 -5.05 17.45 15.77
CA TRP A 280 -4.92 18.87 15.47
C TRP A 280 -5.98 19.64 16.26
N ALA A 281 -5.56 20.72 16.92
CA ALA A 281 -6.45 21.62 17.62
C ALA A 281 -7.38 22.37 16.65
N ASP A 282 -8.47 22.91 17.19
CA ASP A 282 -9.35 23.80 16.44
C ASP A 282 -8.60 25.10 16.08
N PRO A 283 -8.71 25.62 14.84
CA PRO A 283 -8.08 26.90 14.47
C PRO A 283 -8.44 28.07 15.39
N ASP A 284 -9.61 28.06 16.02
CA ASP A 284 -10.06 29.13 16.91
C ASP A 284 -9.59 28.93 18.38
N GLU A 285 -9.00 27.76 18.68
CA GLU A 285 -8.47 27.45 20.01
C GLU A 285 -7.11 28.12 20.23
N ARG A 286 -7.07 29.10 21.15
CA ARG A 286 -5.83 29.72 21.58
C ARG A 286 -5.07 28.80 22.53
N ARG A 287 -3.88 28.37 22.13
CA ARG A 287 -2.98 27.53 22.93
C ARG A 287 -1.67 28.27 23.22
N VAL A 288 -1.17 28.17 24.44
CA VAL A 288 0.07 28.82 24.87
C VAL A 288 1.04 27.75 25.37
N ASN A 289 2.31 27.87 24.97
CA ASN A 289 3.38 27.04 25.50
C ASN A 289 3.66 27.47 26.94
N GLU A 290 3.44 26.58 27.91
CA GLU A 290 3.64 26.87 29.34
C GLU A 290 5.09 27.25 29.68
N VAL A 291 6.06 26.73 28.91
CA VAL A 291 7.49 26.95 29.16
C VAL A 291 7.96 28.27 28.57
N THR A 292 7.56 28.59 27.33
CA THR A 292 8.05 29.80 26.64
C THR A 292 7.11 31.00 26.76
N GLY A 293 5.85 30.78 27.15
CA GLY A 293 4.79 31.80 27.12
C GLY A 293 4.32 32.17 25.70
N GLU A 294 4.86 31.54 24.66
CA GLU A 294 4.51 31.85 23.27
C GLU A 294 3.19 31.17 22.89
N THR A 295 2.38 31.87 22.09
CA THR A 295 1.13 31.30 21.56
C THR A 295 1.46 30.36 20.39
N TYR A 296 0.99 29.12 20.45
CA TYR A 296 1.12 28.18 19.33
C TYR A 296 0.29 28.66 18.15
N LEU A 297 0.81 28.48 16.94
CA LEU A 297 0.08 28.78 15.71
C LEU A 297 -0.72 27.56 15.29
N THR A 298 -2.02 27.73 14.99
CA THR A 298 -2.85 26.62 14.51
C THR A 298 -3.09 26.77 13.00
N PRO A 299 -2.82 25.73 12.19
CA PRO A 299 -3.09 25.77 10.75
C PRO A 299 -4.59 25.87 10.46
N TYR A 300 -4.98 26.80 9.60
CA TYR A 300 -6.33 26.87 9.07
C TYR A 300 -6.47 25.92 7.87
N PHE A 301 -6.76 24.64 8.14
CA PHE A 301 -6.81 23.59 7.12
C PHE A 301 -8.02 23.64 6.20
N GLU A 302 -9.09 24.34 6.54
CA GLU A 302 -10.22 24.54 5.63
C GLU A 302 -9.77 25.34 4.40
N GLY A 303 -8.99 26.41 4.64
CA GLY A 303 -8.36 27.24 3.63
C GLY A 303 -7.29 26.52 2.81
N ASP A 304 -6.85 27.19 1.75
CA ASP A 304 -5.73 26.72 0.94
C ASP A 304 -4.39 27.24 1.49
N VAL A 305 -3.33 27.00 0.73
CA VAL A 305 -1.97 27.46 1.06
C VAL A 305 -1.81 28.98 0.91
N LYS A 306 -2.77 29.67 0.30
CA LYS A 306 -2.74 31.12 0.10
C LYS A 306 -3.63 31.85 1.10
N ASP A 307 -4.35 31.14 1.97
CA ASP A 307 -5.17 31.75 3.01
C ASP A 307 -4.29 32.65 3.89
N PRO A 308 -4.65 33.94 4.05
CA PRO A 308 -3.86 34.89 4.85
C PRO A 308 -3.59 34.43 6.28
N ARG A 309 -4.49 33.63 6.88
CA ARG A 309 -4.29 33.08 8.24
C ARG A 309 -3.16 32.07 8.32
N ASN A 310 -2.82 31.42 7.22
CA ASN A 310 -1.73 30.44 7.15
C ASN A 310 -0.35 31.08 6.91
N VAL A 311 -0.30 32.36 6.50
CA VAL A 311 0.97 33.05 6.20
C VAL A 311 1.88 33.15 7.44
N PRO A 312 1.41 33.63 8.61
CA PRO A 312 2.26 33.71 9.80
C PRO A 312 2.81 32.34 10.24
N LEU A 313 2.02 31.28 10.07
CA LEU A 313 2.47 29.92 10.33
C LEU A 313 3.61 29.52 9.40
N PHE A 314 3.48 29.77 8.10
CA PHE A 314 4.51 29.38 7.15
C PHE A 314 5.81 30.14 7.39
N ASP A 315 5.74 31.45 7.64
CA ASP A 315 6.91 32.26 7.96
C ASP A 315 7.62 31.75 9.22
N ALA A 316 6.87 31.49 10.30
CA ALA A 316 7.43 30.95 11.54
C ALA A 316 8.09 29.57 11.34
N VAL A 317 7.49 28.69 10.53
CA VAL A 317 8.07 27.38 10.21
C VAL A 317 9.34 27.51 9.37
N ILE A 318 9.34 28.39 8.37
CA ILE A 318 10.50 28.64 7.51
C ILE A 318 11.65 29.21 8.33
N ASP A 319 11.39 30.21 9.17
CA ASP A 319 12.42 30.85 9.99
C ASP A 319 12.99 29.88 11.01
N ARG A 320 12.13 29.11 11.71
CA ARG A 320 12.59 28.08 12.63
C ARG A 320 13.43 27.02 11.92
N ALA A 321 12.93 26.45 10.83
CA ALA A 321 13.66 25.42 10.09
C ALA A 321 14.98 25.97 9.54
N TYR A 322 15.00 27.18 9.02
CA TYR A 322 16.21 27.82 8.51
C TYR A 322 17.25 28.04 9.61
N ASN A 323 16.84 28.56 10.77
CA ASN A 323 17.71 28.79 11.93
C ASN A 323 18.26 27.48 12.48
N ASP A 324 17.42 26.45 12.63
CA ASP A 324 17.86 25.14 13.09
C ASP A 324 18.88 24.52 12.13
N LEU A 325 18.67 24.66 10.80
CA LEU A 325 19.58 24.15 9.78
C LEU A 325 20.91 24.92 9.69
N GLN A 326 21.02 26.13 10.25
CA GLN A 326 22.32 26.79 10.39
C GLN A 326 23.24 26.04 11.35
N ASN A 327 22.67 25.33 12.33
CA ASN A 327 23.43 24.44 13.19
C ASN A 327 23.65 23.09 12.48
N ARG A 328 24.92 22.78 12.19
CA ARG A 328 25.33 21.55 11.52
C ARG A 328 24.92 20.27 12.27
N ASP A 329 24.73 20.37 13.59
CA ASP A 329 24.32 19.23 14.42
C ASP A 329 22.81 18.93 14.29
N ASN A 330 22.00 19.95 13.99
CA ASN A 330 20.57 19.80 13.77
C ASN A 330 20.23 19.39 12.32
N MET A 331 21.17 19.57 11.38
CA MET A 331 20.97 19.24 9.98
C MET A 331 20.81 17.73 9.78
N PRO A 332 19.78 17.25 9.05
CA PRO A 332 19.62 15.83 8.77
C PRO A 332 20.87 15.26 8.10
N ARG A 333 21.35 14.11 8.58
CA ARG A 333 22.58 13.46 8.07
C ARG A 333 22.59 13.35 6.54
N ALA A 334 21.49 12.90 5.94
CA ALA A 334 21.38 12.76 4.49
C ALA A 334 21.57 14.08 3.73
N VAL A 335 21.17 15.23 4.30
CA VAL A 335 21.38 16.57 3.72
C VAL A 335 22.84 17.00 3.85
N ARG A 336 23.45 16.72 5.00
CA ARG A 336 24.85 17.01 5.29
C ARG A 336 25.79 16.21 4.38
N ASP A 337 25.50 14.93 4.17
CA ASP A 337 26.35 14.01 3.40
C ASP A 337 26.44 14.42 1.91
N VAL A 338 25.42 15.08 1.37
CA VAL A 338 25.41 15.58 -0.03
C VAL A 338 25.85 17.05 -0.16
N ASN A 339 26.30 17.68 0.94
CA ASN A 339 26.59 19.11 1.01
C ASN A 339 25.43 19.97 0.44
N GLY A 340 24.20 19.62 0.82
CA GLY A 340 22.99 20.24 0.29
C GLY A 340 22.76 21.65 0.83
N THR A 341 22.53 22.63 -0.04
CA THR A 341 22.13 23.99 0.37
C THR A 341 20.64 24.04 0.68
N CYS A 342 20.30 24.68 1.79
CA CYS A 342 18.93 24.92 2.21
C CYS A 342 18.68 26.43 2.23
N ASP A 343 17.99 26.94 1.22
CA ASP A 343 17.57 28.33 1.11
C ASP A 343 16.11 28.51 1.56
N LYS A 344 15.75 29.72 1.99
CA LYS A 344 14.38 30.03 2.43
C LYS A 344 13.31 29.71 1.37
N PRO A 345 13.51 29.98 0.06
CA PRO A 345 12.53 29.61 -0.98
C PRO A 345 12.24 28.10 -1.08
N LEU A 346 13.26 27.25 -0.94
CA LEU A 346 13.07 25.80 -0.89
C LEU A 346 12.28 25.38 0.36
N LEU A 347 12.61 25.95 1.52
CA LEU A 347 11.89 25.69 2.77
C LEU A 347 10.44 26.15 2.68
N GLU A 348 10.16 27.26 2.00
CA GLU A 348 8.80 27.72 1.71
C GLU A 348 8.04 26.68 0.87
N GLU A 349 8.61 26.20 -0.23
CA GLU A 349 8.00 25.14 -1.07
C GLU A 349 7.71 23.87 -0.24
N MET A 350 8.67 23.45 0.58
CA MET A 350 8.54 22.26 1.44
C MET A 350 7.51 22.46 2.55
N THR A 351 7.40 23.65 3.12
CA THR A 351 6.42 24.00 4.15
C THR A 351 5.00 23.96 3.57
N LYS A 352 4.81 24.54 2.38
CA LYS A 352 3.56 24.46 1.62
C LYS A 352 3.20 23.01 1.28
N ASN A 353 4.19 22.19 0.93
CA ASN A 353 3.98 20.76 0.67
C ASN A 353 3.63 19.99 1.94
N ALA A 354 4.28 20.28 3.08
CA ALA A 354 3.96 19.69 4.37
C ALA A 354 2.51 19.97 4.75
N PHE A 355 2.06 21.23 4.67
CA PHE A 355 0.68 21.62 4.91
C PHE A 355 -0.32 20.81 4.07
N ARG A 356 -0.08 20.69 2.75
CA ARG A 356 -0.94 19.90 1.85
C ARG A 356 -0.99 18.43 2.21
N ASN A 357 0.11 17.86 2.72
CA ASN A 357 0.18 16.45 3.13
C ASN A 357 -0.47 16.20 4.50
N LEU A 358 -0.50 17.22 5.37
CA LEU A 358 -1.16 17.14 6.68
C LEU A 358 -2.68 17.34 6.59
N LYS A 359 -3.16 18.15 5.62
CA LYS A 359 -4.59 18.44 5.42
C LYS A 359 -5.48 17.19 5.30
N PRO A 360 -5.14 16.12 4.54
CA PRO A 360 -5.92 14.88 4.53
C PRO A 360 -6.03 14.20 5.90
N GLY A 361 -4.96 14.24 6.69
CA GLY A 361 -4.95 13.70 8.05
C GLY A 361 -5.88 14.46 8.99
N TRP A 362 -5.86 15.80 8.92
CA TRP A 362 -6.82 16.64 9.62
C TRP A 362 -8.26 16.39 9.16
N LYS A 363 -8.52 16.29 7.85
CA LYS A 363 -9.85 15.96 7.33
C LYS A 363 -10.37 14.64 7.87
N ALA A 364 -9.52 13.62 7.96
CA ALA A 364 -9.87 12.34 8.57
C ALA A 364 -10.09 12.40 10.10
N GLN A 365 -9.69 13.48 10.78
CA GLN A 365 -10.01 13.69 12.20
C GLN A 365 -11.38 14.34 12.39
N VAL A 366 -11.80 15.20 11.44
CA VAL A 366 -13.06 15.95 11.52
C VAL A 366 -14.21 15.21 10.83
N ASP A 367 -13.93 14.49 9.74
CA ASP A 367 -14.91 13.81 8.89
C ASP A 367 -14.65 12.29 8.91
N GLU A 368 -15.57 11.54 9.54
CA GLU A 368 -15.52 10.07 9.60
C GLU A 368 -15.63 9.43 8.20
N ASP A 369 -16.35 10.03 7.25
CA ASP A 369 -16.39 9.52 5.87
C ASP A 369 -15.04 9.73 5.16
N ALA A 370 -14.35 10.84 5.42
CA ALA A 370 -12.99 11.04 4.93
C ALA A 370 -12.01 10.02 5.54
N LYS A 371 -12.15 9.70 6.82
CA LYS A 371 -11.36 8.68 7.52
C LYS A 371 -11.58 7.30 6.92
N THR A 372 -12.83 6.90 6.70
CA THR A 372 -13.17 5.62 6.05
C THR A 372 -12.62 5.55 4.63
N ARG A 373 -12.79 6.61 3.83
CA ARG A 373 -12.22 6.67 2.47
C ARG A 373 -10.69 6.57 2.47
N ASP A 374 -10.03 7.26 3.38
CA ASP A 374 -8.56 7.20 3.49
C ASP A 374 -8.08 5.83 3.98
N HIS A 375 -8.81 5.20 4.91
CA HIS A 375 -8.54 3.82 5.33
C HIS A 375 -8.62 2.85 4.15
N VAL A 376 -9.73 2.88 3.39
CA VAL A 376 -9.92 2.05 2.19
C VAL A 376 -8.81 2.31 1.16
N LYS A 377 -8.47 3.57 0.90
CA LYS A 377 -7.38 3.93 0.00
C LYS A 377 -6.03 3.37 0.45
N ARG A 378 -5.71 3.45 1.76
CA ARG A 378 -4.50 2.86 2.34
C ARG A 378 -4.48 1.34 2.18
N GLN A 379 -5.62 0.66 2.39
CA GLN A 379 -5.73 -0.77 2.14
C GLN A 379 -5.47 -1.12 0.67
N ILE A 380 -6.14 -0.45 -0.28
CA ILE A 380 -5.97 -0.66 -1.72
C ILE A 380 -4.50 -0.48 -2.13
N ASN A 381 -3.86 0.60 -1.65
CA ASN A 381 -2.45 0.87 -1.94
C ASN A 381 -1.53 -0.21 -1.36
N ARG A 382 -1.77 -0.69 -0.13
CA ARG A 382 -1.00 -1.80 0.46
C ARG A 382 -1.13 -3.07 -0.37
N ARG A 383 -2.34 -3.43 -0.80
CA ARG A 383 -2.58 -4.61 -1.66
C ARG A 383 -1.85 -4.47 -2.99
N LEU A 384 -1.96 -3.31 -3.64
CA LEU A 384 -1.24 -3.02 -4.88
C LEU A 384 0.28 -3.17 -4.72
N GLN A 385 0.86 -2.56 -3.68
CA GLN A 385 2.31 -2.67 -3.44
C GLN A 385 2.75 -4.12 -3.21
N ARG A 386 1.98 -4.91 -2.45
CA ARG A 386 2.24 -6.35 -2.28
C ARG A 386 2.21 -7.10 -3.61
N ARG A 387 1.24 -6.82 -4.48
CA ARG A 387 1.16 -7.40 -5.83
C ARG A 387 2.37 -7.02 -6.69
N VAL A 388 2.79 -5.75 -6.66
CA VAL A 388 4.00 -5.28 -7.37
C VAL A 388 5.26 -6.00 -6.86
N THR A 389 5.40 -6.16 -5.54
CA THR A 389 6.52 -6.92 -4.96
C THR A 389 6.51 -8.38 -5.43
N LYS A 390 5.35 -9.06 -5.43
CA LYS A 390 5.21 -10.43 -5.94
C LYS A 390 5.62 -10.54 -7.41
N VAL A 391 5.17 -9.62 -8.25
CA VAL A 391 5.56 -9.58 -9.68
C VAL A 391 7.07 -9.49 -9.81
N LYS A 392 7.71 -8.56 -9.09
CA LYS A 392 9.17 -8.39 -9.12
C LYS A 392 9.89 -9.67 -8.71
N GLN A 393 9.47 -10.30 -7.61
CA GLN A 393 10.05 -11.56 -7.14
C GLN A 393 9.90 -12.69 -8.16
N ARG A 394 8.69 -12.89 -8.69
CA ARG A 394 8.39 -13.94 -9.67
C ARG A 394 9.12 -13.73 -10.98
N ARG A 395 9.19 -12.48 -11.49
CA ARG A 395 9.97 -12.15 -12.68
C ARG A 395 11.46 -12.47 -12.52
N GLY A 396 12.01 -12.30 -11.32
CA GLY A 396 13.38 -12.71 -11.01
C GLY A 396 13.60 -14.23 -11.08
N ALA A 397 12.56 -15.02 -10.83
CA ALA A 397 12.59 -16.49 -10.90
C ALA A 397 12.30 -17.05 -12.29
N VAL A 398 11.85 -16.23 -13.25
CA VAL A 398 11.48 -16.68 -14.60
C VAL A 398 12.62 -17.37 -15.33
N PRO A 399 13.87 -16.85 -15.37
CA PRO A 399 14.94 -17.51 -16.12
C PRO A 399 15.19 -18.94 -15.66
N THR A 400 15.29 -19.15 -14.34
CA THR A 400 15.50 -20.48 -13.74
C THR A 400 14.30 -21.40 -13.95
N PHE A 401 13.08 -20.87 -13.88
CA PHE A 401 11.87 -21.66 -14.15
C PHE A 401 11.82 -22.09 -15.63
N ALA A 402 12.07 -21.15 -16.54
CA ALA A 402 12.06 -21.38 -17.98
C ALA A 402 13.12 -22.41 -18.39
N GLU A 403 14.33 -22.30 -17.84
CA GLU A 403 15.41 -23.28 -18.05
C GLU A 403 15.03 -24.67 -17.52
N LYS A 404 14.52 -24.76 -16.27
CA LYS A 404 14.12 -26.02 -15.65
C LYS A 404 13.06 -26.78 -16.46
N TYR A 405 12.22 -26.07 -17.18
CA TYR A 405 11.03 -26.60 -17.82
C TYR A 405 11.05 -26.50 -19.35
N HIS A 406 12.18 -26.10 -19.94
CA HIS A 406 12.36 -25.90 -21.39
C HIS A 406 11.29 -24.99 -22.02
N LEU A 407 10.87 -23.96 -21.30
CA LEU A 407 9.89 -22.97 -21.77
C LEU A 407 10.59 -21.70 -22.24
N ASP A 408 9.95 -20.92 -23.12
CA ASP A 408 10.41 -19.58 -23.43
C ASP A 408 10.21 -18.66 -22.21
N ALA A 409 11.32 -18.07 -21.74
CA ALA A 409 11.31 -17.12 -20.63
C ALA A 409 10.43 -15.90 -20.91
N ASN A 410 10.32 -15.44 -22.17
CA ASN A 410 9.47 -14.30 -22.51
C ASN A 410 7.99 -14.66 -22.37
N ALA A 411 7.56 -15.82 -22.92
CA ALA A 411 6.20 -16.33 -22.73
C ALA A 411 5.81 -16.47 -21.25
N VAL A 412 6.70 -16.99 -20.41
CA VAL A 412 6.46 -17.07 -18.95
C VAL A 412 6.37 -15.67 -18.33
N ALA A 413 7.25 -14.74 -18.69
CA ALA A 413 7.25 -13.38 -18.17
C ALA A 413 5.97 -12.61 -18.54
N GLU A 414 5.39 -12.88 -19.72
CA GLU A 414 4.13 -12.33 -20.18
C GLU A 414 2.90 -12.86 -19.40
N LEU A 415 3.03 -13.89 -18.56
CA LEU A 415 1.97 -14.31 -17.65
C LEU A 415 1.98 -13.51 -16.33
N ILE A 416 3.03 -12.73 -16.07
CA ILE A 416 3.27 -12.10 -14.77
C ILE A 416 2.90 -10.61 -14.80
N TYR A 417 1.66 -10.31 -14.40
CA TYR A 417 1.16 -8.95 -14.19
C TYR A 417 0.66 -8.70 -12.77
N GLU A 418 0.70 -7.43 -12.35
CA GLU A 418 0.31 -7.01 -11.00
C GLU A 418 -1.15 -7.34 -10.69
N GLU A 419 -2.04 -7.18 -11.66
CA GLU A 419 -3.47 -7.42 -11.47
C GLU A 419 -3.83 -8.90 -11.41
N HIS A 420 -2.94 -9.77 -11.90
CA HIS A 420 -3.09 -11.24 -11.91
C HIS A 420 -2.59 -11.90 -10.62
N MET A 421 -1.87 -11.14 -9.78
CA MET A 421 -1.40 -11.63 -8.48
C MET A 421 -2.56 -11.76 -7.48
N SER A 422 -2.44 -12.72 -6.55
CA SER A 422 -3.35 -12.82 -5.40
C SER A 422 -3.17 -11.63 -4.46
N ASP A 423 -4.27 -11.23 -3.83
CA ASP A 423 -4.22 -10.27 -2.73
C ASP A 423 -3.68 -10.93 -1.46
N GLU A 424 -3.07 -10.12 -0.60
CA GLU A 424 -2.60 -10.52 0.71
C GLU A 424 -3.18 -9.58 1.74
N LEU A 425 -3.87 -10.13 2.74
CA LEU A 425 -4.52 -9.39 3.81
C LEU A 425 -3.80 -9.66 5.13
N SER A 426 -3.66 -8.62 5.95
CA SER A 426 -3.06 -8.71 7.30
C SER A 426 -4.07 -8.51 8.42
N ALA A 427 -5.34 -8.37 8.06
CA ALA A 427 -6.50 -8.07 8.89
C ALA A 427 -7.76 -8.26 8.01
N PRO A 428 -8.97 -8.40 8.60
CA PRO A 428 -10.22 -8.38 7.86
C PRO A 428 -10.37 -7.08 7.03
N ASP A 429 -11.17 -7.14 5.96
CA ASP A 429 -11.24 -6.08 4.95
C ASP A 429 -11.96 -4.81 5.43
N SER A 430 -12.85 -4.93 6.40
CA SER A 430 -13.51 -3.81 7.05
C SER A 430 -13.65 -4.06 8.54
N ASP A 431 -13.56 -3.00 9.33
CA ASP A 431 -14.00 -3.06 10.74
C ASP A 431 -15.51 -3.32 10.83
N ASP A 432 -16.25 -3.04 9.73
CA ASP A 432 -17.67 -3.34 9.54
C ASP A 432 -17.96 -4.78 9.05
N GLU A 433 -16.94 -5.66 8.90
CA GLU A 433 -17.23 -7.10 8.79
C GLU A 433 -17.80 -7.52 10.16
N VAL A 434 -19.11 -7.35 10.33
CA VAL A 434 -19.92 -7.52 11.57
C VAL A 434 -19.55 -8.80 12.36
N TYR A 435 -18.95 -9.77 11.70
CA TYR A 435 -18.74 -11.12 12.21
C TYR A 435 -17.30 -11.44 12.64
N GLN A 436 -16.28 -10.61 12.35
CA GLN A 436 -14.88 -10.94 12.72
C GLN A 436 -14.07 -9.72 13.16
N SER A 437 -13.81 -9.62 14.47
CA SER A 437 -12.80 -8.70 14.97
C SER A 437 -11.40 -9.08 14.47
N ARG A 438 -10.47 -8.12 14.45
CA ARG A 438 -9.08 -8.38 14.07
C ARG A 438 -8.44 -9.49 14.93
N GLU A 439 -8.84 -9.60 16.19
CA GLU A 439 -8.35 -10.64 17.10
C GLU A 439 -8.91 -12.03 16.75
N THR A 440 -10.21 -12.12 16.44
CA THR A 440 -10.82 -13.39 16.04
C THR A 440 -10.28 -13.86 14.69
N TRP A 441 -10.12 -12.94 13.74
CA TRP A 441 -9.45 -13.24 12.46
C TRP A 441 -8.02 -13.74 12.69
N LYS A 442 -7.23 -13.08 13.55
CA LYS A 442 -5.84 -13.48 13.80
C LYS A 442 -5.74 -14.84 14.49
N LYS A 443 -6.64 -15.14 15.43
CA LYS A 443 -6.76 -16.47 16.07
C LYS A 443 -7.09 -17.55 15.05
N GLU A 444 -8.05 -17.29 14.17
CA GLU A 444 -8.44 -18.25 13.13
C GLU A 444 -7.30 -18.50 12.14
N MET A 445 -6.63 -17.43 11.69
CA MET A 445 -5.47 -17.56 10.82
C MET A 445 -4.32 -18.33 11.50
N ALA A 446 -4.06 -18.07 12.79
CA ALA A 446 -3.08 -18.80 13.57
C ALA A 446 -3.45 -20.29 13.74
N ARG A 447 -4.73 -20.58 13.95
CA ARG A 447 -5.27 -21.95 14.01
C ARG A 447 -4.94 -22.72 12.73
N LEU A 448 -5.15 -22.10 11.57
CA LEU A 448 -4.90 -22.70 10.26
C LEU A 448 -3.42 -23.00 9.98
N ILE A 449 -2.49 -22.35 10.69
CA ILE A 449 -1.04 -22.64 10.60
C ILE A 449 -0.53 -23.48 11.78
N GLY A 450 -1.43 -24.12 12.53
CA GLY A 450 -1.09 -25.07 13.61
C GLY A 450 -0.90 -24.43 15.00
N HIS A 451 -1.18 -23.13 15.17
CA HIS A 451 -1.07 -22.45 16.45
C HIS A 451 -2.38 -22.52 17.26
N LEU A 452 -2.88 -23.73 17.52
CA LEU A 452 -4.22 -24.02 18.06
C LEU A 452 -4.53 -23.40 19.44
N ASN A 453 -3.51 -23.12 20.27
CA ASN A 453 -3.67 -22.64 21.65
C ASN A 453 -2.73 -21.46 21.98
N SER A 454 -2.36 -20.64 21.00
CA SER A 454 -1.47 -19.51 21.26
C SER A 454 -2.16 -18.41 22.08
N THR A 455 -1.51 -17.94 23.14
CA THR A 455 -2.00 -16.80 23.94
C THR A 455 -2.07 -15.54 23.09
N ASN A 456 -2.94 -14.58 23.46
CA ASN A 456 -3.02 -13.29 22.75
C ASN A 456 -1.65 -12.59 22.65
N ALA A 457 -0.80 -12.71 23.69
CA ALA A 457 0.56 -12.17 23.68
C ALA A 457 1.46 -12.86 22.63
N ALA A 458 1.43 -14.19 22.54
CA ALA A 458 2.17 -14.93 21.51
C ALA A 458 1.67 -14.58 20.10
N LEU A 459 0.36 -14.38 19.94
CA LEU A 459 -0.24 -13.95 18.68
C LEU A 459 0.21 -12.55 18.28
N GLN A 460 0.46 -11.61 19.19
CA GLN A 460 0.88 -10.25 18.83
C GLN A 460 2.18 -10.22 18.01
N GLY A 461 3.17 -11.06 18.37
CA GLY A 461 4.44 -11.18 17.63
C GLY A 461 4.34 -11.93 16.29
N LEU A 462 3.23 -12.63 16.03
CA LEU A 462 3.04 -13.40 14.81
C LEU A 462 2.52 -12.51 13.68
N GLU A 463 3.29 -12.38 12.61
CA GLU A 463 2.88 -11.65 11.41
C GLU A 463 2.28 -12.63 10.40
N ILE A 464 0.97 -12.51 10.18
CA ILE A 464 0.22 -13.41 9.31
C ILE A 464 -0.30 -12.65 8.10
N LEU A 465 -0.19 -13.28 6.93
CA LEU A 465 -0.83 -12.82 5.69
C LEU A 465 -1.78 -13.88 5.16
N GLU A 466 -3.06 -13.57 5.12
CA GLU A 466 -4.04 -14.36 4.38
C GLU A 466 -3.90 -14.11 2.89
N VAL A 467 -3.75 -15.16 2.10
CA VAL A 467 -3.63 -15.10 0.65
C VAL A 467 -5.00 -15.33 0.02
N ILE A 468 -5.55 -14.27 -0.59
CA ILE A 468 -6.87 -14.32 -1.23
C ILE A 468 -6.71 -14.67 -2.71
N THR A 469 -7.27 -15.82 -3.09
CA THR A 469 -7.26 -16.29 -4.48
C THR A 469 -8.32 -15.56 -5.30
N PRO A 470 -7.98 -15.00 -6.48
CA PRO A 470 -8.97 -14.44 -7.40
C PRO A 470 -9.89 -15.52 -7.96
N ASP A 471 -11.19 -15.25 -8.04
CA ASP A 471 -12.19 -16.22 -8.51
C ASP A 471 -11.97 -16.64 -9.97
N TRP A 472 -11.56 -15.69 -10.80
CA TRP A 472 -11.35 -15.90 -12.23
C TRP A 472 -10.11 -16.72 -12.57
N ARG A 473 -9.19 -16.90 -11.62
CA ARG A 473 -7.85 -17.42 -11.91
C ARG A 473 -7.87 -18.94 -11.93
N SER A 474 -7.40 -19.54 -13.02
CA SER A 474 -7.26 -20.98 -13.15
C SER A 474 -6.34 -21.59 -12.08
N HIS A 475 -6.57 -22.87 -11.76
CA HIS A 475 -5.65 -23.63 -10.92
C HIS A 475 -4.26 -23.75 -11.57
N LYS A 476 -4.19 -23.84 -12.90
CA LYS A 476 -2.95 -23.94 -13.68
C LYS A 476 -2.05 -22.71 -13.48
N LEU A 477 -2.61 -21.51 -13.63
CA LEU A 477 -1.86 -20.27 -13.40
C LEU A 477 -1.51 -20.08 -11.92
N SER A 478 -2.37 -20.54 -11.01
CA SER A 478 -2.05 -20.55 -9.58
C SER A 478 -0.85 -21.45 -9.27
N ALA A 479 -0.79 -22.65 -9.87
CA ALA A 479 0.33 -23.59 -9.72
C ALA A 479 1.64 -23.01 -10.27
N LEU A 480 1.62 -22.42 -11.47
CA LEU A 480 2.78 -21.72 -12.05
C LEU A 480 3.30 -20.61 -11.13
N PHE A 481 2.39 -19.82 -10.56
CA PHE A 481 2.72 -18.76 -9.61
C PHE A 481 3.28 -19.26 -8.27
N HIS A 482 2.95 -20.50 -7.87
CA HIS A 482 3.55 -21.15 -6.71
C HIS A 482 4.95 -21.66 -7.03
N ALA A 483 5.14 -22.36 -8.15
CA ALA A 483 6.45 -22.83 -8.58
C ALA A 483 7.47 -21.68 -8.73
N LEU A 484 7.07 -20.57 -9.35
CA LEU A 484 7.91 -19.35 -9.44
C LEU A 484 8.24 -18.76 -8.06
N HIS A 485 7.32 -18.86 -7.09
CA HIS A 485 7.56 -18.36 -5.74
C HIS A 485 8.57 -19.23 -4.99
N GLU A 486 8.46 -20.57 -5.10
CA GLU A 486 9.42 -21.49 -4.48
C GLU A 486 10.84 -21.28 -5.02
N ILE A 487 10.99 -21.06 -6.33
CA ILE A 487 12.29 -20.70 -6.92
C ILE A 487 12.79 -19.36 -6.37
N ALA A 488 11.93 -18.34 -6.25
CA ALA A 488 12.31 -17.05 -5.68
C ALA A 488 12.75 -17.14 -4.20
N LEU A 489 12.13 -18.03 -3.41
CA LEU A 489 12.44 -18.26 -2.00
C LEU A 489 13.74 -19.03 -1.75
N LYS A 490 14.33 -19.69 -2.77
CA LYS A 490 15.66 -20.31 -2.62
C LYS A 490 16.76 -19.30 -2.28
N THR A 491 16.51 -18.01 -2.49
CA THR A 491 17.32 -16.95 -1.89
C THR A 491 16.97 -16.79 -0.41
N PRO A 492 17.94 -16.78 0.52
CA PRO A 492 17.70 -16.84 1.98
C PRO A 492 17.13 -15.53 2.55
N VAL A 493 15.97 -15.11 2.06
CA VAL A 493 15.20 -14.01 2.60
C VAL A 493 14.33 -14.60 3.71
N LYS A 494 14.59 -14.19 4.95
CA LYS A 494 13.72 -14.53 6.08
C LYS A 494 12.33 -13.98 5.77
N ASP A 495 11.40 -14.87 5.42
CA ASP A 495 10.01 -14.49 5.22
C ASP A 495 9.43 -14.10 6.57
N LYS A 496 9.26 -12.79 6.76
CA LYS A 496 8.75 -12.22 8.00
C LYS A 496 7.32 -12.68 8.28
N TYR A 497 6.56 -12.99 7.22
CA TYR A 497 5.15 -13.31 7.30
C TYR A 497 4.90 -14.81 7.14
N LYS A 498 4.02 -15.36 7.96
CA LYS A 498 3.42 -16.67 7.69
C LYS A 498 2.22 -16.49 6.77
N ARG A 499 2.21 -17.15 5.61
CA ARG A 499 1.13 -17.05 4.63
C ARG A 499 0.11 -18.15 4.84
N VAL A 500 -1.15 -17.77 5.08
CA VAL A 500 -2.28 -18.69 5.17
C VAL A 500 -3.00 -18.71 3.84
N ARG A 501 -3.24 -19.91 3.31
CA ARG A 501 -4.00 -20.12 2.08
C ARG A 501 -5.27 -20.90 2.41
N ASN A 502 -6.19 -20.97 1.45
CA ASN A 502 -7.38 -21.82 1.52
C ASN A 502 -8.36 -21.48 2.66
N THR A 503 -8.46 -20.21 3.03
CA THR A 503 -9.41 -19.70 4.04
C THR A 503 -10.86 -19.67 3.56
N GLY A 504 -11.15 -20.20 2.36
CA GLY A 504 -12.44 -20.05 1.69
C GLY A 504 -12.68 -18.65 1.08
N ARG A 505 -12.01 -17.60 1.57
CA ARG A 505 -12.14 -16.25 1.01
C ARG A 505 -11.64 -16.20 -0.43
N ARG A 506 -12.34 -15.43 -1.25
CA ARG A 506 -12.04 -15.23 -2.68
C ARG A 506 -12.15 -13.76 -3.08
N CYS A 507 -11.38 -13.37 -4.09
CA CYS A 507 -11.38 -12.02 -4.62
C CYS A 507 -12.21 -11.97 -5.91
N ARG A 508 -13.32 -11.23 -5.87
CA ARG A 508 -14.23 -11.00 -7.02
C ARG A 508 -13.70 -9.97 -8.02
N ARG A 509 -12.53 -9.39 -7.78
CA ARG A 509 -11.95 -8.34 -8.63
C ARG A 509 -11.53 -8.91 -9.98
N VAL A 510 -12.12 -8.39 -11.04
CA VAL A 510 -11.73 -8.64 -12.43
C VAL A 510 -10.52 -7.74 -12.78
N PRO A 511 -9.40 -8.28 -13.32
CA PRO A 511 -8.29 -7.48 -13.80
C PRO A 511 -8.70 -6.65 -15.02
N ALA A 512 -8.13 -5.45 -15.14
CA ALA A 512 -8.36 -4.58 -16.29
C ALA A 512 -7.68 -5.12 -17.56
N ALA A 513 -6.57 -5.84 -17.42
CA ALA A 513 -5.93 -6.55 -18.52
C ALA A 513 -6.36 -8.02 -18.56
N SER A 514 -6.93 -8.46 -19.70
CA SER A 514 -7.33 -9.85 -19.88
C SER A 514 -6.13 -10.80 -19.68
N PRO A 515 -6.27 -11.82 -18.83
CA PRO A 515 -5.31 -12.93 -18.79
C PRO A 515 -5.32 -13.71 -20.11
N TYR A 516 -4.29 -14.51 -20.34
CA TYR A 516 -4.32 -15.55 -21.36
C TYR A 516 -5.31 -16.65 -20.96
N ASP A 517 -5.79 -17.43 -21.92
CA ASP A 517 -6.84 -18.43 -21.70
C ASP A 517 -6.38 -19.51 -20.71
N PHE A 518 -5.10 -19.89 -20.77
CA PHE A 518 -4.40 -20.71 -19.76
C PHE A 518 -4.65 -20.27 -18.31
N GLY A 519 -4.80 -18.96 -18.10
CA GLY A 519 -4.96 -18.33 -16.79
C GLY A 519 -6.39 -18.17 -16.30
N ILE A 520 -7.38 -18.52 -17.12
CA ILE A 520 -8.80 -18.30 -16.82
C ILE A 520 -9.42 -19.60 -16.30
N ALA A 521 -10.24 -19.51 -15.25
CA ALA A 521 -11.09 -20.60 -14.84
C ALA A 521 -12.34 -20.63 -15.73
N ASP A 522 -12.46 -21.66 -16.58
CA ASP A 522 -13.50 -21.74 -17.61
C ASP A 522 -14.91 -21.62 -17.04
N GLY A 523 -15.24 -22.41 -16.01
CA GLY A 523 -16.55 -22.34 -15.35
C GLY A 523 -16.82 -21.00 -14.67
N TRP A 524 -15.80 -20.25 -14.26
CA TRP A 524 -16.01 -18.87 -13.79
C TRP A 524 -16.34 -17.93 -14.94
N LEU A 525 -15.64 -18.04 -16.08
CA LEU A 525 -15.82 -17.17 -17.23
C LEU A 525 -17.23 -17.32 -17.83
N GLU A 526 -17.72 -18.55 -17.96
CA GLU A 526 -19.08 -18.84 -18.42
C GLU A 526 -20.12 -18.13 -17.55
N ASN A 527 -20.09 -18.38 -16.25
CA ASN A 527 -20.99 -17.74 -15.27
C ASN A 527 -20.85 -16.21 -15.24
N ALA A 528 -19.63 -15.69 -15.35
CA ALA A 528 -19.38 -14.24 -15.28
C ALA A 528 -19.80 -13.51 -16.56
N ARG A 529 -19.90 -14.19 -17.71
CA ARG A 529 -20.45 -13.61 -18.95
C ARG A 529 -21.97 -13.47 -18.91
N GLU A 530 -22.65 -14.27 -18.10
CA GLU A 530 -24.09 -14.16 -17.88
C GLU A 530 -24.47 -12.97 -16.98
N ASP A 531 -23.53 -12.51 -16.14
CA ASP A 531 -23.70 -11.33 -15.29
C ASP A 531 -23.67 -10.03 -16.13
N PRO A 532 -24.78 -9.27 -16.23
CA PRO A 532 -24.86 -8.06 -17.05
C PRO A 532 -23.87 -6.97 -16.64
N GLU A 533 -23.45 -6.93 -15.37
CA GLU A 533 -22.48 -5.94 -14.89
C GLU A 533 -21.05 -6.29 -15.32
N ARG A 534 -20.75 -7.59 -15.49
CA ARG A 534 -19.41 -8.09 -15.84
C ARG A 534 -19.23 -8.36 -17.31
N ALA A 535 -20.28 -8.74 -18.03
CA ALA A 535 -20.22 -9.09 -19.45
C ALA A 535 -19.46 -8.03 -20.30
N PRO A 536 -19.66 -6.71 -20.12
CA PRO A 536 -18.90 -5.70 -20.89
C PRO A 536 -17.40 -5.69 -20.59
N LEU A 537 -16.98 -6.13 -19.40
CA LEU A 537 -15.57 -6.19 -19.01
C LEU A 537 -14.87 -7.46 -19.55
N LEU A 538 -15.65 -8.45 -19.99
CA LEU A 538 -15.19 -9.79 -20.36
C LEU A 538 -15.23 -10.06 -21.88
N GLU A 539 -15.55 -9.06 -22.70
CA GLU A 539 -15.69 -9.18 -24.16
C GLU A 539 -14.42 -9.77 -24.82
N THR A 540 -13.24 -9.42 -24.31
CA THR A 540 -11.94 -9.87 -24.83
C THR A 540 -11.37 -11.09 -24.10
N TRP A 541 -12.06 -11.61 -23.09
CA TRP A 541 -11.58 -12.75 -22.34
C TRP A 541 -11.86 -14.04 -23.11
N GLY A 542 -10.90 -14.97 -23.13
CA GLY A 542 -11.04 -16.21 -23.90
C GLY A 542 -10.75 -16.08 -25.39
N THR A 543 -10.24 -14.92 -25.85
CA THR A 543 -9.92 -14.68 -27.26
C THR A 543 -8.42 -14.63 -27.55
N PHE A 544 -7.58 -14.69 -26.51
CA PHE A 544 -6.14 -14.50 -26.65
C PHE A 544 -5.37 -15.80 -26.90
N GLY A 545 -6.01 -16.96 -26.70
CA GLY A 545 -5.34 -18.25 -26.77
C GLY A 545 -4.39 -18.46 -25.58
N ASN A 546 -3.62 -19.55 -25.67
CA ASN A 546 -2.52 -19.82 -24.76
C ASN A 546 -1.25 -19.12 -25.24
N PRO A 547 -0.32 -18.76 -24.34
CA PRO A 547 1.00 -18.30 -24.76
C PRO A 547 1.72 -19.38 -25.59
N PRO A 548 2.56 -19.01 -26.56
CA PRO A 548 3.34 -19.98 -27.33
C PRO A 548 4.17 -20.89 -26.41
N GLY A 549 4.11 -22.20 -26.64
CA GLY A 549 4.83 -23.22 -25.87
C GLY A 549 4.10 -23.70 -24.61
N PHE A 550 2.96 -23.11 -24.27
CA PHE A 550 2.13 -23.55 -23.14
C PHE A 550 1.11 -24.62 -23.51
N GLU A 551 0.98 -24.99 -24.78
CA GLU A 551 0.04 -26.00 -25.25
C GLU A 551 0.38 -27.39 -24.67
N ALA A 552 1.67 -27.76 -24.71
CA ALA A 552 2.16 -29.01 -24.13
C ALA A 552 1.98 -29.04 -22.61
N LEU A 553 2.29 -27.93 -21.93
CA LEU A 553 2.08 -27.80 -20.48
C LEU A 553 0.60 -27.87 -20.12
N ASN A 554 -0.27 -27.28 -20.94
CA ASN A 554 -1.71 -27.30 -20.71
C ASN A 554 -2.28 -28.72 -20.90
N ALA A 555 -1.85 -29.43 -21.95
CA ALA A 555 -2.24 -30.82 -22.20
C ALA A 555 -1.79 -31.74 -21.06
N ALA A 556 -0.57 -31.55 -20.57
CA ALA A 556 -0.02 -32.21 -19.40
C ALA A 556 -0.82 -31.98 -18.12
N LEU A 557 -1.11 -30.71 -17.80
CA LEU A 557 -1.88 -30.37 -16.60
C LEU A 557 -3.30 -30.92 -16.68
N ASN A 558 -3.90 -30.95 -17.88
CA ASN A 558 -5.21 -31.55 -18.10
C ASN A 558 -5.20 -33.06 -17.93
N SER A 559 -4.17 -33.76 -18.42
CA SER A 559 -4.08 -35.22 -18.26
C SER A 559 -3.90 -35.62 -16.79
N VAL A 560 -3.14 -34.85 -16.02
CA VAL A 560 -3.00 -35.05 -14.57
C VAL A 560 -4.31 -34.79 -13.83
N ALA A 561 -5.03 -33.72 -14.19
CA ALA A 561 -6.34 -33.43 -13.61
C ALA A 561 -7.36 -34.54 -13.92
N ALA A 562 -7.29 -35.14 -15.11
CA ALA A 562 -8.14 -36.27 -15.50
C ALA A 562 -7.74 -37.60 -14.82
N ALA A 563 -6.45 -37.78 -14.52
CA ALA A 563 -5.93 -38.98 -13.87
C ALA A 563 -6.05 -38.95 -12.34
N ALA A 564 -6.23 -37.77 -11.73
CA ALA A 564 -6.52 -37.66 -10.31
C ALA A 564 -7.90 -38.28 -10.04
N PRO A 565 -7.98 -39.35 -9.22
CA PRO A 565 -9.27 -39.99 -8.95
C PRO A 565 -10.20 -38.96 -8.33
N LEU A 566 -11.32 -38.70 -9.01
CA LEU A 566 -12.51 -38.01 -8.49
C LEU A 566 -13.11 -38.87 -7.37
N GLY A 567 -12.39 -39.01 -6.26
CA GLY A 567 -12.99 -39.44 -5.01
C GLY A 567 -13.80 -38.27 -4.46
N ASP A 568 -15.05 -38.52 -4.08
CA ASP A 568 -16.02 -37.58 -3.50
C ASP A 568 -15.50 -36.90 -2.22
N MET A 569 -14.50 -36.05 -2.36
CA MET A 569 -13.88 -35.26 -1.30
C MET A 569 -14.37 -33.82 -1.46
N GLU A 570 -15.65 -33.59 -1.15
CA GLU A 570 -16.23 -32.24 -0.99
C GLU A 570 -15.52 -31.37 0.08
N GLY A 571 -14.49 -31.88 0.76
CA GLY A 571 -13.74 -31.15 1.80
C GLY A 571 -12.25 -30.88 1.55
N GLY A 572 -11.69 -31.20 0.37
CA GLY A 572 -10.26 -31.51 0.27
C GLY A 572 -9.36 -30.68 -0.66
N SER A 573 -9.60 -29.39 -0.91
CA SER A 573 -8.77 -28.57 -1.84
C SER A 573 -7.27 -28.49 -1.46
N ALA A 574 -6.87 -28.86 -0.24
CA ALA A 574 -5.49 -28.79 0.23
C ALA A 574 -4.56 -29.85 -0.40
N SER A 575 -5.05 -31.06 -0.67
CA SER A 575 -4.21 -32.15 -1.21
C SER A 575 -3.92 -31.97 -2.70
N ALA A 576 -4.84 -31.38 -3.47
CA ALA A 576 -4.68 -31.25 -4.92
C ALA A 576 -3.56 -30.26 -5.30
N LEU A 577 -3.37 -29.14 -4.58
CA LEU A 577 -2.31 -28.18 -4.92
C LEU A 577 -0.90 -28.65 -4.55
N GLY A 578 -0.77 -29.39 -3.44
CA GLY A 578 0.49 -30.06 -3.07
C GLY A 578 0.85 -31.13 -4.08
N LEU A 579 -0.12 -32.00 -4.40
CA LEU A 579 0.04 -33.02 -5.44
C LEU A 579 0.35 -32.40 -6.80
N VAL A 580 -0.27 -31.29 -7.19
CA VAL A 580 0.05 -30.63 -8.48
C VAL A 580 1.44 -30.01 -8.48
N SER A 581 1.97 -29.49 -7.37
CA SER A 581 3.35 -28.97 -7.31
C SER A 581 4.38 -30.10 -7.36
N ASP A 582 4.16 -31.15 -6.58
CA ASP A 582 5.04 -32.33 -6.56
C ASP A 582 4.94 -33.11 -7.89
N ASN A 583 3.74 -33.15 -8.48
CA ASN A 583 3.53 -33.67 -9.83
C ASN A 583 4.02 -32.73 -10.93
N LEU A 584 4.11 -31.41 -10.72
CA LEU A 584 4.72 -30.51 -11.71
C LEU A 584 6.20 -30.86 -11.86
N ASP A 585 6.89 -31.11 -10.75
CA ASP A 585 8.29 -31.55 -10.78
C ASP A 585 8.43 -32.97 -11.32
N ALA A 586 7.60 -33.91 -10.88
CA ALA A 586 7.64 -35.28 -11.38
C ALA A 586 7.28 -35.36 -12.88
N PHE A 587 6.32 -34.57 -13.34
CA PHE A 587 5.82 -34.61 -14.72
C PHE A 587 6.70 -33.83 -15.69
N MET A 588 7.19 -32.65 -15.32
CA MET A 588 8.04 -31.90 -16.24
C MET A 588 9.41 -32.54 -16.43
N THR A 589 9.82 -33.42 -15.50
CA THR A 589 10.97 -34.30 -15.70
C THR A 589 10.70 -35.40 -16.74
N LEU A 590 9.44 -35.78 -16.96
CA LEU A 590 9.01 -36.77 -17.98
C LEU A 590 8.72 -36.15 -19.35
N ALA A 591 8.46 -34.84 -19.41
CA ALA A 591 8.18 -34.11 -20.65
C ALA A 591 9.44 -33.62 -21.38
N ASP A 592 10.65 -34.01 -20.92
CA ASP A 592 11.90 -33.67 -21.58
C ASP A 592 11.97 -34.35 -22.97
N PRO A 593 11.96 -33.57 -24.08
CA PRO A 593 12.03 -34.14 -25.42
C PRO A 593 13.33 -34.90 -25.70
N GLN A 594 14.39 -34.73 -24.89
CA GLN A 594 15.60 -35.55 -25.03
C GLN A 594 15.39 -37.01 -24.60
N PHE A 595 14.40 -37.31 -23.76
CA PHE A 595 14.05 -38.69 -23.42
C PHE A 595 13.11 -39.35 -24.44
N ALA A 596 12.43 -38.56 -25.29
CA ALA A 596 11.51 -39.07 -26.31
C ALA A 596 12.18 -39.41 -27.65
N ILE A 597 13.49 -39.16 -27.82
CA ILE A 597 14.24 -39.46 -29.06
C ILE A 597 15.08 -40.75 -28.93
N SER A 598 15.01 -41.46 -27.80
CA SER A 598 15.74 -42.72 -27.59
C SER A 598 14.88 -43.88 -27.06
N THR A 599 13.65 -44.02 -27.56
CA THR A 599 12.87 -45.28 -27.47
C THR A 599 12.11 -45.53 -28.74
#